data_AF-A0A357AK06-F1
#
_entry.id   AF-A0A357AK06-F1
#
_cell.length_a   1.000
_cell.length_b   1.000
_cell.length_c   1.000
_cell.angle_alpha   90.00
_cell.angle_beta   90.00
_cell.angle_gamma   90.00
#
_symmetry.space_group_name_H-M   'P 1'
#
loop_
_entity.id
_entity.type
_entity.pdbx_description
1 polymer ?
#
loop_
_entity_poly.entity_id
_entity_poly.type
_entity_poly.pdbx_seq_one_letter_code
_entity_poly.pdbx_strand_id
1 'polypeptide(L)'
;MEVKQYEDGRPYFAVKWRSPASILELVRYWNDQGEAPLEYQTDMKAGDGAWRYDKGESLCGNSLHAGYDKTGIFAVNNASYDPINEGHLDNVDIKSNAYSFRVRYACLTSNDEEEYYSYSPFSNVFETGTPVFYKDASSWAKSELQKANDLGLIPKILKGADMTKPITREEFCELALLLYEKYCQACFAQSLQRYRKPADSKSICAGNFKGYLSDCFHTK
;
A
#
# COMPACT_ATOMS: atom_id res chain seq x y z
N MET A 1 8.31 9.46 -8.32
CA MET A 1 8.74 8.08 -8.08
C MET A 1 8.61 7.32 -9.37
N GLU A 2 9.53 6.40 -9.66
CA GLU A 2 9.58 5.68 -10.93
C GLU A 2 9.83 4.20 -10.68
N VAL A 3 9.28 3.34 -11.53
CA VAL A 3 9.67 1.92 -11.57
C VAL A 3 10.87 1.80 -12.49
N LYS A 4 11.99 1.29 -11.95
CA LYS A 4 13.22 1.00 -12.69
C LYS A 4 13.50 -0.49 -12.66
N GLN A 5 14.48 -0.93 -13.43
CA GLN A 5 14.94 -2.32 -13.46
C GLN A 5 16.43 -2.37 -13.18
N TYR A 6 16.85 -3.38 -12.42
CA TYR A 6 18.25 -3.78 -12.34
C TYR A 6 18.71 -4.43 -13.65
N GLU A 7 20.03 -4.64 -13.81
CA GLU A 7 20.59 -5.27 -15.00
C GLU A 7 20.07 -6.70 -15.23
N ASP A 8 19.70 -7.40 -14.16
CA ASP A 8 19.08 -8.73 -14.20
C ASP A 8 17.56 -8.72 -14.50
N GLY A 9 16.99 -7.53 -14.75
CA GLY A 9 15.57 -7.34 -15.10
C GLY A 9 14.63 -7.21 -13.90
N ARG A 10 15.11 -7.36 -12.65
CA ARG A 10 14.26 -7.20 -11.45
C ARG A 10 13.78 -5.75 -11.30
N PRO A 11 12.48 -5.51 -11.11
CA PRO A 11 11.96 -4.16 -10.96
C PRO A 11 12.15 -3.64 -9.52
N TYR A 12 12.43 -2.35 -9.37
CA TYR A 12 12.49 -1.66 -8.09
C TYR A 12 11.89 -0.26 -8.20
N PHE A 13 11.56 0.33 -7.05
CA PHE A 13 11.07 1.69 -6.98
C PHE A 13 12.20 2.67 -6.75
N ALA A 14 12.42 3.58 -7.69
CA ALA A 14 13.24 4.76 -7.50
C ALA A 14 12.38 5.85 -6.84
N VAL A 15 12.53 5.98 -5.53
CA VAL A 15 11.84 6.95 -4.69
C VAL A 15 12.68 8.24 -4.66
N LYS A 16 12.03 9.38 -4.85
CA LYS A 16 12.64 10.72 -4.77
C LYS A 16 11.72 11.63 -3.99
N TRP A 17 12.26 12.42 -3.08
CA TRP A 17 11.52 13.38 -2.26
C TRP A 17 12.28 14.70 -2.14
N ARG A 18 11.67 15.68 -1.46
CA ARG A 18 12.29 16.96 -1.15
C ARG A 18 12.31 17.14 0.36
N SER A 19 13.50 17.30 0.91
CA SER A 19 13.67 17.56 2.34
C SER A 19 13.29 19.00 2.68
N PRO A 20 12.61 19.25 3.83
CA PRO A 20 12.37 20.60 4.31
C PRO A 20 13.67 21.28 4.77
N ALA A 21 13.66 22.62 4.84
CA ALA A 21 14.85 23.41 5.20
C ALA A 21 15.45 23.00 6.55
N SER A 22 14.61 22.71 7.56
CA SER A 22 15.06 22.26 8.88
C SER A 22 15.87 20.96 8.84
N ILE A 23 15.52 20.02 7.96
CA ILE A 23 16.29 18.78 7.78
C ILE A 23 17.61 19.05 7.06
N LEU A 24 17.63 19.97 6.11
CA LEU A 24 18.87 20.38 5.43
C LEU A 24 19.84 21.08 6.39
N GLU A 25 19.34 21.90 7.29
CA GLU A 25 20.13 22.53 8.36
C GLU A 25 20.70 21.51 9.32
N LEU A 26 19.89 20.54 9.77
CA LEU A 26 20.35 19.45 10.63
C LEU A 26 21.46 18.61 9.97
N VAL A 27 21.30 18.25 8.69
CA VAL A 27 22.33 17.49 7.96
C VAL A 27 23.62 18.30 7.81
N ARG A 28 23.53 19.62 7.58
CA ARG A 28 24.72 20.49 7.54
C ARG A 28 25.41 20.60 8.89
N TYR A 29 24.65 20.78 9.96
CA TYR A 29 25.18 20.83 11.32
C TYR A 29 25.98 19.56 11.64
N TRP A 30 25.38 18.39 11.40
CA TRP A 30 26.04 17.12 11.72
C TRP A 30 27.20 16.78 10.78
N ASN A 31 27.14 17.16 9.51
CA ASN A 31 28.29 17.02 8.60
C ASN A 31 29.57 17.65 9.18
N ASP A 32 29.45 18.76 9.89
CA ASP A 32 30.59 19.46 10.50
C ASP A 32 31.00 18.86 11.85
N GLN A 33 30.13 18.06 12.49
CA GLN A 33 30.34 17.44 13.81
C GLN A 33 30.69 15.94 13.74
N GLY A 34 30.50 15.28 12.59
CA GLY A 34 30.78 13.85 12.39
C GLY A 34 29.59 13.06 11.85
N GLU A 35 29.30 11.89 12.43
CA GLU A 35 28.13 11.10 12.03
C GLU A 35 26.84 11.67 12.62
N ALA A 36 25.86 11.90 11.75
CA ALA A 36 24.51 12.29 12.15
C ALA A 36 23.73 11.04 12.57
N PRO A 37 23.07 11.02 13.73
CA PRO A 37 22.13 9.96 14.09
C PRO A 37 20.79 10.11 13.35
N LEU A 38 20.82 10.52 12.09
CA LEU A 38 19.66 10.80 11.27
C LEU A 38 19.43 9.66 10.28
N GLU A 39 18.19 9.25 10.12
CA GLU A 39 17.75 8.27 9.13
C GLU A 39 16.47 8.73 8.44
N TYR A 40 16.24 8.22 7.24
CA TYR A 40 14.93 8.28 6.60
C TYR A 40 14.29 6.89 6.65
N GLN A 41 12.97 6.87 6.81
CA GLN A 41 12.16 5.67 6.78
C GLN A 41 11.09 5.81 5.72
N THR A 42 10.90 4.76 4.93
CA THR A 42 9.94 4.67 3.84
C THR A 42 8.86 3.68 4.22
N ASP A 43 7.61 4.13 4.13
CA ASP A 43 6.42 3.31 4.32
C ASP A 43 5.68 3.18 2.99
N MET A 44 5.02 2.05 2.79
CA MET A 44 4.34 1.72 1.55
C MET A 44 2.97 1.10 1.79
N LYS A 45 2.08 1.21 0.80
CA LYS A 45 0.90 0.37 0.68
C LYS A 45 0.67 -0.01 -0.77
N ALA A 46 0.03 -1.16 -1.00
CA ALA A 46 -0.42 -1.58 -2.31
C ALA A 46 -1.93 -1.35 -2.43
N GLY A 47 -2.35 -0.58 -3.45
CA GLY A 47 -3.73 -0.11 -3.61
C GLY A 47 -4.27 0.53 -2.33
N ASP A 48 -5.38 0.00 -1.84
CA ASP A 48 -6.07 0.48 -0.63
C ASP A 48 -5.86 -0.43 0.56
N GLY A 49 -4.81 -1.25 0.49
CA GLY A 49 -4.28 -1.93 1.65
C GLY A 49 -3.87 -0.94 2.74
N ALA A 50 -3.76 -1.44 3.97
CA ALA A 50 -3.21 -0.67 5.07
C ALA A 50 -1.72 -0.39 4.84
N TRP A 51 -1.27 0.75 5.36
CA TRP A 51 0.15 1.08 5.46
C TRP A 51 0.91 0.02 6.28
N ARG A 52 2.19 -0.21 5.99
CA ARG A 52 3.02 -1.13 6.78
C ARG A 52 3.12 -0.65 8.23
N TYR A 53 3.33 0.66 8.41
CA TYR A 53 3.35 1.27 9.74
C TYR A 53 2.07 0.98 10.55
N ASP A 54 0.90 1.15 9.92
CA ASP A 54 -0.39 0.97 10.58
C ASP A 54 -0.66 -0.50 10.95
N LYS A 55 0.04 -1.44 10.29
CA LYS A 55 0.06 -2.87 10.60
C LYS A 55 1.07 -3.24 11.70
N GLY A 56 1.82 -2.27 12.23
CA GLY A 56 2.89 -2.51 13.20
C GLY A 56 4.15 -3.14 12.59
N GLU A 57 4.30 -3.08 11.27
CA GLU A 57 5.48 -3.61 10.58
C GLU A 57 6.63 -2.60 10.62
N SER A 58 7.86 -3.11 10.72
CA SER A 58 9.06 -2.27 10.58
C SER A 58 9.10 -1.61 9.20
N LEU A 59 9.58 -0.36 9.19
CA LEU A 59 9.75 0.42 7.98
C LEU A 59 11.18 0.29 7.46
N CYS A 60 11.35 0.20 6.14
CA CYS A 60 12.66 0.21 5.52
C CYS A 60 13.24 1.62 5.54
N GLY A 61 14.56 1.74 5.67
CA GLY A 61 15.20 3.03 5.78
C GLY A 61 16.71 2.93 5.70
N ASN A 62 17.38 4.07 5.65
CA ASN A 62 18.83 4.13 5.73
C ASN A 62 19.27 5.46 6.36
N SER A 63 20.53 5.54 6.75
CA SER A 63 21.14 6.75 7.30
C SER A 63 20.98 7.93 6.33
N LEU A 64 20.48 9.03 6.87
CA LEU A 64 20.34 10.29 6.17
C LEU A 64 21.67 11.06 6.29
N HIS A 65 22.54 10.84 5.31
CA HIS A 65 23.83 11.50 5.24
C HIS A 65 23.83 12.70 4.29
N ALA A 66 24.86 13.52 4.41
CA ALA A 66 25.17 14.59 3.49
C ALA A 66 25.62 14.01 2.14
N GLY A 67 24.95 14.42 1.06
CA GLY A 67 25.46 14.31 -0.30
C GLY A 67 26.19 15.59 -0.72
N TYR A 68 27.10 15.44 -1.70
CA TYR A 68 27.85 16.56 -2.28
C TYR A 68 27.55 16.67 -3.77
N ASP A 69 27.16 17.87 -4.21
CA ASP A 69 27.04 18.20 -5.64
C ASP A 69 27.55 19.62 -5.94
N LYS A 70 27.36 20.08 -7.19
CA LYS A 70 27.80 21.40 -7.64
C LYS A 70 27.12 22.57 -6.91
N THR A 71 26.06 22.31 -6.16
CA THR A 71 25.28 23.29 -5.38
C THR A 71 25.64 23.28 -3.88
N GLY A 72 26.48 22.33 -3.44
CA GLY A 72 26.99 22.21 -2.07
C GLY A 72 26.46 20.98 -1.34
N ILE A 73 26.38 21.09 -0.01
CA ILE A 73 25.88 20.02 0.88
C ILE A 73 24.35 19.96 0.83
N PHE A 74 23.82 18.76 0.59
CA PHE A 74 22.38 18.45 0.62
C PHE A 74 22.11 17.15 1.40
N ALA A 75 20.88 16.96 1.88
CA ALA A 75 20.46 15.68 2.45
C ALA A 75 20.08 14.70 1.35
N VAL A 76 20.52 13.44 1.42
CA VAL A 76 20.06 12.39 0.49
C VAL A 76 18.53 12.44 0.38
N ASN A 77 18.06 12.51 -0.86
CA ASN A 77 16.68 12.81 -1.20
C ASN A 77 16.08 11.76 -2.15
N ASN A 78 16.77 10.63 -2.29
CA ASN A 78 16.36 9.53 -3.14
C ASN A 78 16.81 8.21 -2.54
N ALA A 79 16.05 7.16 -2.83
CA ALA A 79 16.32 5.80 -2.38
C ALA A 79 15.79 4.81 -3.40
N SER A 80 16.49 3.69 -3.54
CA SER A 80 15.94 2.51 -4.17
C SER A 80 15.15 1.73 -3.12
N TYR A 81 13.90 1.43 -3.41
CA TYR A 81 13.06 0.58 -2.58
C TYR A 81 12.75 -0.69 -3.38
N ASP A 82 13.33 -1.80 -2.96
CA ASP A 82 13.08 -3.11 -3.57
C ASP A 82 12.18 -3.93 -2.64
N PRO A 83 10.86 -3.96 -2.89
CA PRO A 83 9.94 -4.68 -2.02
C PRO A 83 10.19 -6.20 -2.02
N ILE A 84 10.90 -6.75 -3.00
CA ILE A 84 11.20 -8.18 -3.09
C ILE A 84 12.39 -8.52 -2.20
N ASN A 85 13.47 -7.73 -2.28
CA ASN A 85 14.65 -7.95 -1.42
C ASN A 85 14.34 -7.67 0.05
N GLU A 86 13.45 -6.72 0.34
CA GLU A 86 12.97 -6.45 1.71
C GLU A 86 12.03 -7.57 2.23
N GLY A 87 11.78 -8.62 1.44
CA GLY A 87 10.90 -9.73 1.80
C GLY A 87 9.44 -9.32 1.95
N HIS A 88 9.04 -8.21 1.31
CA HIS A 88 7.70 -7.66 1.41
C HIS A 88 6.78 -8.16 0.31
N LEU A 89 7.33 -8.61 -0.81
CA LEU A 89 6.62 -9.14 -1.97
C LEU A 89 7.37 -10.35 -2.51
N ASP A 90 6.68 -11.47 -2.70
CA ASP A 90 7.32 -12.71 -3.15
C ASP A 90 7.53 -12.77 -4.68
N ASN A 91 6.77 -11.98 -5.47
CA ASN A 91 6.82 -11.98 -6.95
C ASN A 91 5.96 -10.90 -7.64
N VAL A 92 5.61 -9.79 -6.99
CA VAL A 92 4.62 -8.88 -7.60
C VAL A 92 5.18 -8.23 -8.87
N ASP A 93 4.46 -8.42 -9.96
CA ASP A 93 4.52 -7.59 -11.15
C ASP A 93 4.25 -6.15 -10.72
N ILE A 94 5.31 -5.38 -10.44
CA ILE A 94 5.27 -4.00 -9.93
C ILE A 94 4.42 -3.09 -10.84
N LYS A 95 4.14 -3.50 -12.09
CA LYS A 95 3.27 -2.80 -13.05
C LYS A 95 1.77 -3.12 -12.90
N SER A 96 1.41 -4.11 -12.11
CA SER A 96 0.03 -4.58 -11.93
C SER A 96 -0.67 -3.95 -10.72
N ASN A 97 0.07 -3.31 -9.81
CA ASN A 97 -0.47 -2.69 -8.59
C ASN A 97 -0.12 -1.19 -8.44
N ALA A 98 -1.02 -0.41 -7.81
CA ALA A 98 -0.73 0.95 -7.36
C ALA A 98 0.09 0.77 -6.12
N TYR A 99 1.15 1.54 -6.03
CA TYR A 99 1.86 1.62 -4.79
C TYR A 99 1.88 3.06 -4.35
N SER A 100 1.46 3.28 -3.12
CA SER A 100 1.58 4.57 -2.46
C SER A 100 2.70 4.50 -1.45
N PHE A 101 3.47 5.55 -1.36
CA PHE A 101 4.63 5.67 -0.50
C PHE A 101 4.56 6.96 0.31
N ARG A 102 5.13 6.94 1.50
CA ARG A 102 5.36 8.11 2.35
C ARG A 102 6.70 7.95 3.06
N VAL A 103 7.40 9.05 3.30
CA VAL A 103 8.73 9.06 3.93
C VAL A 103 8.65 9.86 5.22
N ARG A 104 9.33 9.42 6.26
CA ARG A 104 9.58 10.22 7.47
C ARG A 104 11.06 10.21 7.81
N TYR A 105 11.48 11.13 8.66
CA TYR A 105 12.81 11.14 9.25
C TYR A 105 12.74 10.61 10.67
N ALA A 106 13.80 9.91 11.08
CA ALA A 106 14.03 9.58 12.47
C ALA A 106 15.40 10.12 12.91
N CYS A 107 15.49 10.53 14.17
CA CYS A 107 16.71 10.98 14.80
C CYS A 107 16.91 10.17 16.07
N LEU A 108 18.02 9.44 16.17
CA LEU A 108 18.41 8.78 17.41
C LEU A 108 19.02 9.82 18.33
N THR A 109 18.43 10.00 19.50
CA THR A 109 18.95 10.88 20.54
C THR A 109 19.36 10.01 21.71
N SER A 110 20.58 10.19 22.17
CA SER A 110 21.10 9.57 23.39
C SER A 110 21.08 10.60 24.52
N ASN A 111 20.66 10.16 25.71
CA ASN A 111 20.93 10.83 26.97
C ASN A 111 21.79 9.91 27.85
N ASP A 112 22.12 10.34 29.08
CA ASP A 112 23.01 9.58 29.97
C ASP A 112 22.48 8.19 30.37
N GLU A 113 21.20 7.88 30.10
CA GLU A 113 20.51 6.67 30.57
C GLU A 113 19.98 5.80 29.42
N GLU A 114 19.53 6.38 28.30
CA GLU A 114 18.86 5.67 27.21
C GLU A 114 19.05 6.34 25.83
N GLU A 115 18.89 5.52 24.78
CA GLU A 115 18.77 5.97 23.41
C GLU A 115 17.31 5.85 22.94
N TYR A 116 16.77 6.91 22.35
CA TYR A 116 15.42 6.91 21.82
C TYR A 116 15.31 7.63 20.48
N TYR A 117 14.37 7.18 19.66
CA TYR A 117 14.10 7.79 18.36
C TYR A 117 13.03 8.87 18.46
N SER A 118 13.36 10.04 17.92
CA SER A 118 12.38 11.09 17.60
C SER A 118 11.99 10.98 16.13
N TYR A 119 10.69 10.94 15.84
CA TYR A 119 10.18 10.79 14.47
C TYR A 119 9.53 12.08 13.98
N SER A 120 9.82 12.45 12.73
CA SER A 120 9.03 13.47 12.04
C SER A 120 7.65 12.93 11.69
N PRO A 121 6.67 13.81 11.40
CA PRO A 121 5.50 13.41 10.63
C PRO A 121 5.91 12.76 9.30
N PHE A 122 5.04 11.90 8.78
CA PHE A 122 5.20 11.40 7.41
C PHE A 122 5.02 12.55 6.40
N SER A 123 5.73 12.43 5.28
CA SER A 123 5.56 13.27 4.11
C SER A 123 4.15 13.14 3.54
N ASN A 124 3.84 14.01 2.58
CA ASN A 124 2.75 13.72 1.66
C ASN A 124 2.96 12.36 0.97
N VAL A 125 1.85 11.73 0.61
CA VAL A 125 1.84 10.46 -0.12
C VAL A 125 2.26 10.72 -1.57
N PHE A 126 3.06 9.83 -2.14
CA PHE A 126 3.40 9.80 -3.56
C PHE A 126 3.25 8.38 -4.10
N GLU A 127 2.81 8.25 -5.35
CA GLU A 127 2.39 6.96 -5.91
C GLU A 127 3.18 6.59 -7.16
N THR A 128 3.30 5.28 -7.45
CA THR A 128 3.70 4.84 -8.78
C THR A 128 2.57 4.97 -9.78
N GLY A 129 2.93 5.42 -10.98
CA GLY A 129 2.05 5.35 -12.12
C GLY A 129 1.69 3.91 -12.49
N THR A 130 0.46 3.55 -12.14
CA THR A 130 -0.40 2.44 -12.62
C THR A 130 -0.28 1.06 -11.92
N PRO A 131 -1.26 0.67 -11.06
CA PRO A 131 -1.80 -0.68 -11.10
C PRO A 131 -2.52 -0.88 -12.42
N VAL A 132 -2.39 -2.04 -13.02
CA VAL A 132 -3.49 -2.50 -13.85
C VAL A 132 -3.96 -3.86 -13.33
N PHE A 133 -4.90 -3.84 -12.38
CA PHE A 133 -5.65 -5.02 -11.93
C PHE A 133 -6.68 -5.47 -12.97
N TYR A 134 -6.61 -4.93 -14.18
CA TYR A 134 -7.41 -5.27 -15.35
C TYR A 134 -6.51 -5.25 -16.58
N LYS A 135 -6.79 -6.11 -17.57
CA LYS A 135 -6.09 -6.08 -18.86
C LYS A 135 -7.02 -5.52 -19.93
N ASP A 136 -6.48 -4.65 -20.78
CA ASP A 136 -7.17 -4.11 -21.96
C ASP A 136 -8.54 -3.48 -21.68
N ALA A 137 -8.74 -2.95 -20.45
CA ALA A 137 -9.99 -2.28 -20.11
C ALA A 137 -10.18 -1.02 -20.96
N SER A 138 -11.41 -0.89 -21.46
CA SER A 138 -11.88 0.31 -22.12
C SER A 138 -11.62 1.52 -21.24
N SER A 139 -11.22 2.65 -21.83
CA SER A 139 -10.84 3.85 -21.08
C SER A 139 -11.93 4.34 -20.11
N TRP A 140 -13.21 4.10 -20.43
CA TRP A 140 -14.33 4.45 -19.56
C TRP A 140 -14.46 3.57 -18.29
N ALA A 141 -13.96 2.33 -18.32
CA ALA A 141 -14.12 1.37 -17.23
C ALA A 141 -13.02 1.48 -16.16
N LYS A 142 -11.87 2.08 -16.51
CA LYS A 142 -10.68 2.18 -15.66
C LYS A 142 -10.95 2.86 -14.31
N SER A 143 -11.76 3.92 -14.30
CA SER A 143 -12.09 4.66 -13.06
C SER A 143 -12.98 3.85 -12.13
N GLU A 144 -13.95 3.12 -12.68
CA GLU A 144 -14.89 2.31 -11.88
C GLU A 144 -14.21 1.06 -11.34
N LEU A 145 -13.33 0.46 -12.15
CA LEU A 145 -12.44 -0.61 -11.75
C LEU A 145 -11.55 -0.17 -10.57
N GLN A 146 -11.01 1.05 -10.59
CA GLN A 146 -10.18 1.57 -9.48
C GLN A 146 -11.02 1.73 -8.21
N LYS A 147 -12.16 2.42 -8.26
CA LYS A 147 -13.04 2.55 -7.09
C LYS A 147 -13.44 1.20 -6.50
N ALA A 148 -13.75 0.23 -7.35
CA ALA A 148 -14.03 -1.12 -6.90
C ALA A 148 -12.80 -1.77 -6.26
N ASN A 149 -11.60 -1.55 -6.78
CA ASN A 149 -10.36 -2.06 -6.18
C ASN A 149 -10.16 -1.46 -4.79
N ASP A 150 -10.42 -0.16 -4.64
CA ASP A 150 -10.23 0.58 -3.39
C ASP A 150 -11.17 0.14 -2.29
N LEU A 151 -12.40 -0.20 -2.68
CA LEU A 151 -13.40 -0.76 -1.79
C LEU A 151 -13.21 -2.26 -1.53
N GLY A 152 -12.18 -2.88 -2.13
CA GLY A 152 -11.95 -4.32 -2.08
C GLY A 152 -13.08 -5.13 -2.71
N LEU A 153 -13.73 -4.56 -3.73
CA LEU A 153 -14.85 -5.08 -4.52
C LEU A 153 -14.42 -5.65 -5.88
N ILE A 154 -13.11 -5.66 -6.21
CA ILE A 154 -12.61 -6.42 -7.35
C ILE A 154 -12.36 -7.87 -6.90
N PRO A 155 -13.18 -8.83 -7.32
CA PRO A 155 -13.01 -10.22 -6.97
C PRO A 155 -11.78 -10.77 -7.67
N LYS A 156 -11.23 -11.82 -7.09
CA LYS A 156 -9.98 -12.41 -7.55
C LYS A 156 -10.06 -12.87 -9.01
N ILE A 157 -11.20 -13.40 -9.41
CA ILE A 157 -11.46 -13.89 -10.77
C ILE A 157 -11.34 -12.80 -11.85
N LEU A 158 -11.51 -11.53 -11.48
CA LEU A 158 -11.41 -10.39 -12.41
C LEU A 158 -10.04 -9.70 -12.42
N LYS A 159 -9.09 -10.10 -11.55
CA LYS A 159 -7.76 -9.49 -11.53
C LYS A 159 -6.96 -9.93 -12.75
N GLY A 160 -6.59 -8.96 -13.60
CA GLY A 160 -5.87 -9.21 -14.85
C GLY A 160 -6.72 -9.84 -15.95
N ALA A 161 -8.03 -9.95 -15.75
CA ALA A 161 -8.96 -10.39 -16.78
C ALA A 161 -8.95 -9.41 -17.97
N ASP A 162 -9.13 -9.97 -19.17
CA ASP A 162 -9.30 -9.21 -20.39
C ASP A 162 -10.70 -8.60 -20.38
N MET A 163 -10.76 -7.31 -20.07
CA MET A 163 -12.00 -6.56 -19.90
C MET A 163 -12.67 -6.20 -21.23
N THR A 164 -12.13 -6.64 -22.36
CA THR A 164 -12.80 -6.55 -23.67
C THR A 164 -13.77 -7.71 -23.90
N LYS A 165 -13.68 -8.78 -23.10
CA LYS A 165 -14.55 -9.95 -23.21
C LYS A 165 -15.83 -9.78 -22.40
N PRO A 166 -16.94 -10.43 -22.81
CA PRO A 166 -18.13 -10.50 -21.99
C PRO A 166 -17.82 -11.16 -20.63
N ILE A 167 -18.42 -10.63 -19.58
CA ILE A 167 -18.36 -11.26 -18.26
C ILE A 167 -19.06 -12.61 -18.28
N THR A 168 -18.46 -13.61 -17.64
CA THR A 168 -19.04 -14.93 -17.47
C THR A 168 -20.03 -14.96 -16.30
N ARG A 169 -20.92 -15.97 -16.30
CA ARG A 169 -21.86 -16.17 -15.19
C ARG A 169 -21.13 -16.35 -13.86
N GLU A 170 -20.00 -17.03 -13.88
CA GLU A 170 -19.17 -17.29 -12.71
C GLU A 170 -18.52 -16.00 -12.18
N GLU A 171 -17.87 -15.21 -13.04
CA GLU A 171 -17.29 -13.91 -12.66
C GLU A 171 -18.33 -12.95 -12.06
N PHE A 172 -19.54 -12.94 -12.62
CA PHE A 172 -20.65 -12.14 -12.09
C PHE A 172 -21.14 -12.65 -10.72
N CYS A 173 -21.24 -13.98 -10.53
CA CYS A 173 -21.65 -14.56 -9.25
C CYS A 173 -20.62 -14.25 -8.15
N GLU A 174 -19.33 -14.35 -8.46
CA GLU A 174 -18.24 -13.99 -7.54
C GLU A 174 -18.27 -12.51 -7.15
N LEU A 175 -18.50 -11.60 -8.12
CA LEU A 175 -18.72 -10.18 -7.85
C LEU A 175 -19.89 -9.95 -6.88
N ALA A 176 -21.03 -10.60 -7.14
CA ALA A 176 -22.24 -10.46 -6.35
C ALA A 176 -22.05 -10.99 -4.92
N LEU A 177 -21.35 -12.11 -4.78
CA LEU A 177 -21.00 -12.67 -3.48
C LEU A 177 -20.07 -11.75 -2.68
N LEU A 178 -19.01 -11.25 -3.30
CA LEU A 178 -18.08 -10.33 -2.64
C LEU A 178 -18.79 -9.07 -2.16
N LEU A 179 -19.68 -8.50 -2.98
CA LEU A 179 -20.49 -7.35 -2.60
C LEU A 179 -21.40 -7.67 -1.40
N TYR A 180 -22.04 -8.85 -1.41
CA TYR A 180 -22.90 -9.30 -0.31
C TYR A 180 -22.11 -9.50 0.99
N GLU A 181 -20.96 -10.16 0.95
CA GLU A 181 -20.10 -10.36 2.11
C GLU A 181 -19.66 -9.03 2.72
N LYS A 182 -19.21 -8.08 1.89
CA LYS A 182 -18.82 -6.73 2.34
C LYS A 182 -19.99 -5.98 2.97
N TYR A 183 -21.17 -6.07 2.37
CA TYR A 183 -22.39 -5.47 2.90
C TYR A 183 -22.77 -6.06 4.27
N CYS A 184 -22.76 -7.39 4.40
CA CYS A 184 -23.06 -8.08 5.64
C CYS A 184 -22.03 -7.81 6.73
N GLN A 185 -20.74 -7.75 6.40
CA GLN A 185 -19.68 -7.39 7.35
C GLN A 185 -19.86 -5.96 7.88
N ALA A 186 -20.18 -5.00 7.02
CA ALA A 186 -20.47 -3.62 7.42
C ALA A 186 -21.70 -3.55 8.33
N CYS A 187 -22.77 -4.27 7.99
CA CYS A 187 -23.99 -4.34 8.79
C CYS A 187 -23.73 -5.01 10.16
N PHE A 188 -22.93 -6.08 10.19
CA PHE A 188 -22.56 -6.78 11.41
C PHE A 188 -21.68 -5.92 12.32
N ALA A 189 -20.66 -5.25 11.78
CA ALA A 189 -19.82 -4.31 12.52
C ALA A 189 -20.63 -3.16 13.14
N GLN A 190 -21.61 -2.62 12.41
CA GLN A 190 -22.52 -1.60 12.91
C GLN A 190 -23.46 -2.14 14.00
N SER A 191 -23.92 -3.39 13.90
CA SER A 191 -24.76 -4.04 14.91
C SER A 191 -24.00 -4.35 16.21
N LEU A 192 -22.72 -4.72 16.14
CA LEU A 192 -21.86 -5.00 17.30
C LEU A 192 -21.56 -3.74 18.13
N GLN A 193 -21.43 -2.57 17.48
CA GLN A 193 -21.33 -1.30 18.21
C GLN A 193 -22.61 -0.96 18.98
N ARG A 194 -23.75 -1.51 18.56
CA ARG A 194 -25.07 -1.18 19.10
C ARG A 194 -25.59 -2.17 20.15
N TYR A 195 -25.11 -3.42 20.18
CA TYR A 195 -25.58 -4.45 21.11
C TYR A 195 -24.44 -5.20 21.82
N ARG A 196 -24.40 -5.11 23.15
CA ARG A 196 -23.39 -5.71 24.05
C ARG A 196 -23.65 -7.20 24.39
N LYS A 197 -24.17 -8.02 23.47
CA LYS A 197 -24.21 -9.50 23.61
C LYS A 197 -24.13 -10.18 22.23
N PRO A 198 -23.13 -11.04 21.96
CA PRO A 198 -22.98 -11.70 20.67
C PRO A 198 -23.61 -13.09 20.72
N ALA A 199 -24.89 -13.19 20.40
CA ALA A 199 -25.52 -14.44 19.98
C ALA A 199 -26.65 -14.05 19.01
N ASP A 200 -26.82 -14.84 17.95
CA ASP A 200 -27.95 -14.81 17.00
C ASP A 200 -27.80 -14.06 15.65
N SER A 201 -26.79 -13.21 15.43
CA SER A 201 -26.69 -12.48 14.15
C SER A 201 -25.97 -13.23 13.01
N LYS A 202 -25.19 -14.28 13.30
CA LYS A 202 -24.49 -15.08 12.25
C LYS A 202 -25.45 -15.99 11.45
N SER A 203 -26.57 -16.45 12.01
CA SER A 203 -27.45 -17.43 11.35
C SER A 203 -28.41 -16.80 10.34
N ILE A 204 -28.81 -15.53 10.54
CA ILE A 204 -29.82 -14.86 9.72
C ILE A 204 -29.25 -14.42 8.36
N CYS A 205 -28.01 -13.91 8.31
CA CYS A 205 -27.40 -13.47 7.05
C CYS A 205 -26.91 -14.65 6.19
N ALA A 206 -26.37 -15.71 6.80
CA ALA A 206 -25.82 -16.85 6.06
C ALA A 206 -26.89 -17.78 5.43
N GLY A 207 -28.10 -17.82 6.01
CA GLY A 207 -29.17 -18.74 5.59
C GLY A 207 -29.81 -18.39 4.24
N ASN A 208 -29.96 -17.10 3.93
CA ASN A 208 -30.72 -16.66 2.75
C ASN A 208 -29.93 -16.70 1.43
N PHE A 209 -28.59 -16.60 1.45
CA PHE A 209 -27.79 -16.56 0.22
C PHE A 209 -27.38 -17.96 -0.29
N LYS A 210 -27.29 -18.95 0.59
CA LYS A 210 -26.96 -20.34 0.22
C LYS A 210 -28.04 -20.98 -0.67
N GLY A 211 -29.30 -20.58 -0.51
CA GLY A 211 -30.41 -20.98 -1.39
C GLY A 211 -30.26 -20.40 -2.80
N TYR A 212 -30.00 -19.10 -2.91
CA TYR A 212 -29.81 -18.42 -4.21
C TYR A 212 -28.61 -18.94 -5.01
N LEU A 213 -27.51 -19.30 -4.35
CA LEU A 213 -26.35 -19.88 -5.04
C LEU A 213 -26.60 -21.29 -5.57
N SER A 214 -27.40 -22.11 -4.86
CA SER A 214 -27.73 -23.47 -5.34
C SER A 214 -28.47 -23.43 -6.68
N ASP A 215 -29.30 -22.39 -6.91
CA ASP A 215 -29.99 -22.16 -8.17
C ASP A 215 -29.07 -21.57 -9.25
N CYS A 216 -28.06 -20.77 -8.89
CA CYS A 216 -27.06 -20.26 -9.84
C CYS A 216 -26.13 -21.36 -10.40
N PHE A 217 -25.80 -22.38 -9.59
CA PHE A 217 -24.92 -23.50 -9.96
C PHE A 217 -25.66 -24.76 -10.46
N HIS A 218 -26.99 -24.77 -10.50
CA HIS A 218 -27.80 -25.86 -11.08
C HIS A 218 -28.42 -25.45 -12.41
N THR A 219 -27.57 -25.20 -13.40
CA THR A 219 -27.92 -25.41 -14.81
C THR A 219 -26.71 -26.04 -15.49
N LYS A 220 -26.93 -27.23 -16.05
CA LYS A 220 -25.95 -28.03 -16.79
C LYS A 220 -25.29 -27.25 -17.93
#